data_AF-A0A2T5Q135-F1
#
_entry.id   AF-A0A2T5Q135-F1
#
_cell.length_a   1.000
_cell.length_b   1.000
_cell.length_c   1.000
_cell.angle_alpha   90.00
_cell.angle_beta   90.00
_cell.angle_gamma   90.00
#
_symmetry.space_group_name_H-M   'P 1'
#
loop_
_entity.id
_entity.type
_entity.pdbx_description
1 polymer ?
#
loop_
_entity_poly.entity_id
_entity_poly.type
_entity_poly.pdbx_seq_one_letter_code
_entity_poly.pdbx_strand_id
1 'polypeptide(L)'
;MLTELLKLSLIDTELLKLSLIDTELLKLSLIDTELLKLSLIETELLKLSLIDTELLRLSLMFTELLRLSLIDTELLKLSLIETELLRLSLIDTELLKLSLIETELLKLSLIDTELLKLSLIETELLKLSLMLTELLKLSLIETELLKLSLIDTELLRLSLIDTELLRLSLMLTELLKLSLIETELLKLSLIETELLKLSLIDTELLKLSLIDTELLKLSLIETELLKLSLIDTELLKLSLILTELLKLSLIETELLKLSLIETELLKLSL
;
A
#
# COMPACT_ATOMS: atom_id res chain seq x y z
N MET A 1 39.25 -1.66 13.67
CA MET A 1 38.11 -1.65 14.61
C MET A 1 37.59 -3.07 14.62
N LEU A 2 37.35 -3.66 15.78
CA LEU A 2 36.68 -4.95 15.90
C LEU A 2 35.19 -4.63 15.90
N THR A 3 34.49 -4.93 14.80
CA THR A 3 33.03 -4.84 14.78
C THR A 3 32.49 -5.93 15.69
N GLU A 4 31.89 -5.57 16.82
CA GLU A 4 31.30 -6.49 17.78
C GLU A 4 29.92 -6.93 17.26
N LEU A 5 29.89 -8.09 16.61
CA LEU A 5 28.64 -8.71 16.15
C LEU A 5 27.86 -9.27 17.35
N LEU A 6 26.89 -8.50 17.87
CA LEU A 6 25.97 -9.01 18.88
C LEU A 6 24.99 -9.98 18.22
N LYS A 7 25.23 -11.29 18.38
CA LYS A 7 24.31 -12.34 17.92
C LYS A 7 23.59 -12.98 19.11
N LEU A 8 22.30 -12.67 19.25
CA LEU A 8 21.44 -13.22 20.30
C LEU A 8 20.37 -14.14 19.69
N SER A 9 20.19 -15.29 20.32
CA SER A 9 19.14 -16.26 19.99
C SER A 9 18.43 -16.64 21.28
N LEU A 10 17.11 -16.41 21.35
CA LEU A 10 16.30 -16.74 22.52
C LEU A 10 15.06 -17.55 22.11
N ILE A 11 14.60 -18.37 23.05
CA ILE A 11 13.26 -18.92 23.08
C ILE A 11 12.72 -18.50 24.45
N ASP A 12 11.65 -17.71 24.47
CA ASP A 12 10.90 -17.38 25.67
C ASP A 12 9.48 -17.94 25.54
N THR A 13 8.80 -18.09 26.68
CA THR A 13 7.43 -18.63 26.77
C THR A 13 6.56 -17.87 27.75
N GLU A 14 6.96 -16.65 28.15
CA GLU A 14 6.24 -15.83 29.12
C GLU A 14 6.25 -14.33 28.78
N LEU A 15 7.37 -13.63 28.99
CA LEU A 15 7.38 -12.17 28.86
C LEU A 15 8.80 -11.64 28.61
N LEU A 16 9.10 -11.37 27.34
CA LEU A 16 10.37 -10.82 26.92
C LEU A 16 10.28 -9.31 26.70
N LYS A 17 10.94 -8.54 27.56
CA LYS A 17 11.14 -7.09 27.39
C LYS A 17 12.62 -6.79 27.18
N LEU A 18 13.00 -6.43 25.95
CA LEU A 18 14.35 -5.99 25.64
C LEU A 18 14.33 -4.52 25.19
N SER A 19 15.30 -3.78 25.72
CA SER A 19 15.64 -2.43 25.27
C SER A 19 17.13 -2.43 24.99
N LEU A 20 17.52 -2.22 23.72
CA LEU A 20 18.92 -2.17 23.31
C LEU A 20 19.20 -0.84 22.62
N ILE A 21 20.40 -0.33 22.87
CA ILE A 21 21.03 0.72 22.09
C ILE A 21 22.38 0.13 21.68
N ASP A 22 22.56 -0.05 20.39
CA ASP A 22 23.78 -0.62 19.79
C ASP A 22 24.18 0.32 18.63
N THR A 23 25.43 0.23 18.20
CA THR A 23 26.01 1.16 17.21
C THR A 23 26.71 0.43 16.07
N GLU A 24 26.53 -0.89 15.96
CA GLU A 24 27.28 -1.72 15.02
C GLU A 24 26.40 -2.82 14.40
N LEU A 25 26.67 -4.10 14.68
CA LEU A 25 26.07 -5.22 13.96
C LEU A 25 25.20 -6.08 14.91
N LEU A 26 23.90 -5.81 14.94
CA LEU A 26 22.95 -6.57 15.73
C LEU A 26 22.27 -7.66 14.90
N LYS A 27 22.32 -8.91 15.40
CA LYS A 27 21.58 -10.04 14.85
C LYS A 27 20.76 -10.75 15.91
N LEU A 28 19.45 -10.57 15.84
CA LEU A 28 18.47 -11.13 16.75
C LEU A 28 17.66 -12.25 16.08
N SER A 29 17.47 -13.35 16.81
CA SER A 29 16.58 -14.46 16.45
C SER A 29 15.78 -14.86 17.69
N LEU A 30 14.50 -14.50 17.76
CA LEU A 30 13.66 -14.85 18.91
C LEU A 30 12.50 -15.73 18.45
N ILE A 31 12.13 -16.68 19.31
CA ILE A 31 10.84 -17.36 19.30
C ILE A 31 10.20 -16.98 20.64
N ASP A 32 9.03 -16.35 20.62
CA ASP A 32 8.24 -16.10 21.83
C ASP A 32 6.83 -16.67 21.63
N THR A 33 6.14 -16.95 22.73
CA THR A 33 4.80 -17.56 22.69
C THR A 33 3.73 -16.79 23.45
N GLU A 34 4.02 -15.60 23.98
CA GLU A 34 3.11 -14.87 24.90
C GLU A 34 3.22 -13.33 24.80
N LEU A 35 4.39 -12.73 25.07
CA LEU A 35 4.50 -11.26 25.11
C LEU A 35 5.92 -10.76 24.85
N LEU A 36 6.20 -10.48 23.57
CA LEU A 36 7.43 -9.84 23.14
C LEU A 36 7.28 -8.33 23.00
N LYS A 37 8.08 -7.57 23.76
CA LYS A 37 8.27 -6.13 23.54
C LYS A 37 9.74 -5.79 23.31
N LEU A 38 10.07 -5.38 22.08
CA LEU A 38 11.38 -4.85 21.73
C LEU A 38 11.33 -3.33 21.54
N SER A 39 12.35 -2.66 22.08
CA SER A 39 12.69 -1.27 21.77
C SER A 39 14.16 -1.24 21.36
N LEU A 40 14.45 -0.95 20.08
CA LEU A 40 15.81 -0.95 19.55
C LEU A 40 16.14 0.40 18.93
N ILE A 41 17.34 0.88 19.23
CA ILE A 41 17.97 2.04 18.57
C ILE A 41 19.33 1.55 18.05
N GLU A 42 19.57 1.70 16.76
CA GLU A 42 20.79 1.25 16.09
C GLU A 42 21.24 2.27 15.05
N THR A 43 22.55 2.37 14.81
CA THR A 43 23.07 3.21 13.73
C THR A 43 23.34 2.45 12.44
N GLU A 44 23.95 1.26 12.50
CA GLU A 44 24.50 0.59 11.30
C GLU A 44 23.58 -0.54 10.79
N LEU A 45 23.67 -1.77 11.32
CA LEU A 45 22.97 -2.91 10.72
C LEU A 45 22.23 -3.77 11.75
N LEU A 46 20.89 -3.81 11.63
CA LEU A 46 20.06 -4.80 12.30
C LEU A 46 19.53 -5.85 11.33
N LYS A 47 19.74 -7.11 11.70
CA LYS A 47 18.96 -8.25 11.19
C LYS A 47 18.15 -8.89 12.32
N LEU A 48 16.83 -8.73 12.26
CA LEU A 48 15.88 -9.25 13.24
C LEU A 48 14.99 -10.32 12.57
N SER A 49 14.93 -11.49 13.20
CA SER A 49 14.09 -12.62 12.79
C SER A 49 13.24 -13.05 13.98
N LEU A 50 11.92 -13.00 13.86
CA LEU A 50 11.01 -13.31 14.95
C LEU A 50 9.95 -14.32 14.50
N ILE A 51 9.59 -15.18 15.44
CA ILE A 51 8.36 -15.96 15.43
C ILE A 51 7.67 -15.63 16.76
N ASP A 52 6.49 -15.03 16.69
CA ASP A 52 5.63 -14.73 17.83
C ASP A 52 4.29 -15.46 17.63
N THR A 53 3.57 -15.77 18.71
CA THR A 53 2.27 -16.45 18.62
C THR A 53 1.13 -15.72 19.31
N GLU A 54 1.35 -14.56 19.94
CA GLU A 54 0.33 -13.92 20.80
C GLU A 54 0.38 -12.37 20.72
N LEU A 55 1.49 -11.71 21.10
CA LEU A 55 1.50 -10.24 21.14
C LEU A 55 2.88 -9.60 20.95
N LEU A 56 3.25 -9.43 19.69
CA LEU A 56 4.47 -8.70 19.32
C LEU A 56 4.30 -7.18 19.34
N ARG A 57 5.20 -6.49 20.06
CA ARG A 57 5.37 -5.03 20.00
C ARG A 57 6.80 -4.61 19.69
N LEU A 58 6.98 -4.00 18.53
CA LEU A 58 8.26 -3.48 18.05
C LEU A 58 8.23 -1.95 17.98
N SER A 59 9.22 -1.32 18.60
CA SER A 59 9.53 0.11 18.44
C SER A 59 10.97 0.24 17.98
N LEU A 60 11.17 0.68 16.75
CA LEU A 60 12.44 0.60 16.03
C LEU A 60 12.86 1.99 15.52
N MET A 61 14.09 2.43 15.81
CA MET A 61 14.68 3.65 15.27
C MET A 61 16.09 3.34 14.71
N PHE A 62 16.27 3.52 13.40
CA PHE A 62 17.43 3.03 12.64
C PHE A 62 17.97 4.12 11.72
N THR A 63 19.28 4.13 11.45
CA THR A 63 19.84 5.01 10.41
C THR A 63 20.20 4.27 9.11
N GLU A 64 21.08 3.27 9.09
CA GLU A 64 21.59 2.73 7.82
C GLU A 64 20.85 1.52 7.22
N LEU A 65 20.75 0.36 7.90
CA LEU A 65 20.18 -0.84 7.26
C LEU A 65 19.41 -1.74 8.22
N LEU A 66 18.08 -1.74 8.09
CA LEU A 66 17.22 -2.72 8.73
C LEU A 66 16.78 -3.86 7.79
N ARG A 67 16.87 -5.10 8.32
CA ARG A 67 16.24 -6.28 7.72
C ARG A 67 15.40 -7.02 8.75
N LEU A 68 14.08 -6.98 8.54
CA LEU A 68 13.09 -7.62 9.41
C LEU A 68 12.43 -8.81 8.71
N SER A 69 12.30 -9.91 9.43
CA SER A 69 11.52 -11.09 9.04
C SER A 69 10.65 -11.50 10.22
N LEU A 70 9.33 -11.28 10.13
CA LEU A 70 8.38 -11.65 11.17
C LEU A 70 7.45 -12.75 10.67
N ILE A 71 7.15 -13.71 11.55
CA ILE A 71 5.96 -14.55 11.52
C ILE A 71 5.24 -14.26 12.84
N ASP A 72 4.00 -13.79 12.75
CA ASP A 72 3.11 -13.52 13.88
C ASP A 72 1.80 -14.26 13.61
N THR A 73 1.08 -14.68 14.65
CA THR A 73 -0.20 -15.38 14.50
C THR A 73 -1.40 -14.68 15.11
N GLU A 74 -1.21 -13.58 15.85
CA GLU A 74 -2.25 -12.95 16.66
C GLU A 74 -2.18 -11.41 16.54
N LEU A 75 -1.30 -10.73 17.28
CA LEU A 75 -1.40 -9.27 17.48
C LEU A 75 -0.09 -8.48 17.30
N LEU A 76 0.34 -8.30 16.04
CA LEU A 76 1.54 -7.54 15.68
C LEU A 76 1.34 -6.01 15.69
N LYS A 77 2.20 -5.30 16.44
CA LYS A 77 2.35 -3.83 16.37
C LYS A 77 3.79 -3.42 16.12
N LEU A 78 4.08 -2.90 14.92
CA LEU A 78 5.37 -2.33 14.56
C LEU A 78 5.26 -0.82 14.33
N SER A 79 6.09 -0.07 15.04
CA SER A 79 6.37 1.33 14.80
C SER A 79 7.84 1.50 14.41
N LEU A 80 8.09 2.14 13.27
CA LEU A 80 9.42 2.33 12.71
C LEU A 80 9.68 3.80 12.36
N ILE A 81 10.91 4.24 12.61
CA ILE A 81 11.52 5.42 11.99
C ILE A 81 12.87 4.98 11.43
N GLU A 82 13.08 5.11 10.13
CA GLU A 82 14.36 4.78 9.47
C GLU A 82 14.75 5.90 8.50
N THR A 83 16.06 6.09 8.28
CA THR A 83 16.52 7.04 7.26
C THR A 83 16.85 6.36 5.93
N GLU A 84 17.69 5.32 5.91
CA GLU A 84 18.35 4.88 4.66
C GLU A 84 17.74 3.63 3.96
N LEU A 85 17.61 2.45 4.59
CA LEU A 85 17.34 1.20 3.83
C LEU A 85 16.43 0.15 4.51
N LEU A 86 15.11 0.36 4.55
CA LEU A 86 14.24 -0.67 5.11
C LEU A 86 14.01 -1.88 4.20
N ARG A 87 14.06 -3.08 4.78
CA ARG A 87 13.48 -4.31 4.20
C ARG A 87 12.62 -5.06 5.21
N LEU A 88 11.32 -5.10 4.95
CA LEU A 88 10.32 -5.85 5.71
C LEU A 88 9.81 -7.06 4.93
N SER A 89 9.81 -8.22 5.60
CA SER A 89 9.09 -9.43 5.17
C SER A 89 8.20 -9.90 6.32
N LEU A 90 6.89 -9.89 6.12
CA LEU A 90 5.89 -10.16 7.14
C LEU A 90 4.95 -11.28 6.68
N ILE A 91 4.70 -12.23 7.59
CA ILE A 91 3.57 -13.15 7.55
C ILE A 91 2.81 -12.94 8.85
N ASP A 92 1.54 -12.58 8.76
CA ASP A 92 0.61 -12.39 9.87
C ASP A 92 -0.62 -13.27 9.61
N THR A 93 -1.40 -13.60 10.63
CA THR A 93 -2.66 -14.34 10.44
C THR A 93 -3.90 -13.70 11.04
N GLU A 94 -3.78 -12.67 11.90
CA GLU A 94 -4.93 -12.09 12.59
C GLU A 94 -4.93 -10.55 12.55
N LEU A 95 -3.94 -9.89 13.16
CA LEU A 95 -3.99 -8.42 13.26
C LEU A 95 -2.63 -7.73 13.17
N LEU A 96 -2.35 -7.28 11.95
CA LEU A 96 -1.16 -6.51 11.63
C LEU A 96 -1.38 -4.98 11.72
N LYS A 97 -0.64 -4.30 12.61
CA LYS A 97 -0.61 -2.82 12.70
C LYS A 97 0.79 -2.27 12.46
N LEU A 98 0.95 -1.57 11.33
CA LEU A 98 2.20 -0.99 10.84
C LEU A 98 2.11 0.54 10.77
N SER A 99 3.07 1.21 11.41
CA SER A 99 3.32 2.65 11.25
C SER A 99 4.80 2.87 10.94
N LEU A 100 5.14 3.25 9.71
CA LEU A 100 6.53 3.53 9.33
C LEU A 100 6.66 4.99 8.86
N ILE A 101 7.79 5.59 9.18
CA ILE A 101 8.26 6.85 8.62
C ILE A 101 9.65 6.56 8.06
N GLU A 102 9.85 6.80 6.77
CA GLU A 102 11.11 6.54 6.08
C GLU A 102 11.48 7.74 5.20
N THR A 103 12.77 8.00 5.01
CA THR A 103 13.21 9.05 4.07
C THR A 103 13.59 8.49 2.70
N GLU A 104 14.39 7.42 2.65
CA GLU A 104 15.05 7.02 1.40
C GLU A 104 14.39 5.81 0.67
N LEU A 105 14.31 4.58 1.22
CA LEU A 105 14.17 3.36 0.37
C LEU A 105 13.34 2.16 0.92
N LEU A 106 12.03 2.33 1.14
CA LEU A 106 11.18 1.26 1.68
C LEU A 106 10.96 0.08 0.72
N LYS A 107 11.17 -1.15 1.22
CA LYS A 107 10.70 -2.40 0.61
C LYS A 107 9.90 -3.24 1.60
N LEU A 108 8.58 -3.29 1.42
CA LEU A 108 7.67 -4.14 2.18
C LEU A 108 7.06 -5.25 1.32
N SER A 109 7.20 -6.48 1.82
CA SER A 109 6.48 -7.67 1.36
C SER A 109 5.66 -8.23 2.52
N LEU A 110 4.38 -8.50 2.26
CA LEU A 110 3.42 -8.83 3.30
C LEU A 110 2.41 -9.87 2.80
N ILE A 111 2.23 -10.92 3.58
CA ILE A 111 1.11 -11.85 3.52
C ILE A 111 0.38 -11.72 4.86
N ASP A 112 -0.91 -11.46 4.84
CA ASP A 112 -1.77 -11.42 6.03
C ASP A 112 -3.13 -12.01 5.66
N THR A 113 -3.70 -12.85 6.53
CA THR A 113 -4.98 -13.48 6.24
C THR A 113 -6.18 -12.66 6.69
N GLU A 114 -6.05 -11.86 7.76
CA GLU A 114 -7.21 -11.20 8.38
C GLU A 114 -7.12 -9.66 8.30
N LEU A 115 -6.48 -8.97 9.27
CA LEU A 115 -6.68 -7.53 9.47
C LEU A 115 -5.41 -6.66 9.35
N LEU A 116 -5.05 -6.25 8.13
CA LEU A 116 -3.95 -5.30 7.90
C LEU A 116 -4.41 -3.84 8.05
N LYS A 117 -3.74 -3.12 8.96
CA LYS A 117 -3.66 -1.66 8.94
C LYS A 117 -2.22 -1.18 8.76
N LEU A 118 -1.97 -0.53 7.61
CA LEU A 118 -0.68 0.04 7.25
C LEU A 118 -0.80 1.57 7.06
N SER A 119 0.12 2.31 7.67
CA SER A 119 0.23 3.77 7.57
C SER A 119 1.69 4.15 7.34
N LEU A 120 1.95 4.84 6.22
CA LEU A 120 3.29 5.21 5.78
C LEU A 120 3.37 6.70 5.45
N ILE A 121 4.51 7.28 5.78
CA ILE A 121 4.98 8.57 5.30
C ILE A 121 6.37 8.30 4.74
N GLU A 122 6.57 8.57 3.46
CA GLU A 122 7.85 8.36 2.78
C GLU A 122 8.15 9.54 1.87
N THR A 123 9.43 9.90 1.76
CA THR A 123 9.84 11.03 0.93
C THR A 123 10.32 10.63 -0.45
N GLU A 124 11.17 9.59 -0.59
CA GLU A 124 11.77 9.25 -1.87
C GLU A 124 11.16 8.02 -2.62
N LEU A 125 11.22 6.78 -2.10
CA LEU A 125 11.09 5.58 -2.97
C LEU A 125 10.32 4.36 -2.42
N LEU A 126 9.00 4.49 -2.26
CA LEU A 126 8.14 3.41 -1.75
C LEU A 126 7.88 2.24 -2.73
N LYS A 127 8.21 1.01 -2.29
CA LYS A 127 7.74 -0.24 -2.92
C LYS A 127 6.94 -1.17 -1.97
N LEU A 128 5.67 -1.40 -2.32
CA LEU A 128 4.75 -2.29 -1.63
C LEU A 128 4.31 -3.50 -2.46
N SER A 129 4.29 -4.67 -1.81
CA SER A 129 3.70 -5.91 -2.32
C SER A 129 2.86 -6.57 -1.22
N LEU A 130 1.54 -6.51 -1.36
CA LEU A 130 0.57 -6.99 -0.37
C LEU A 130 -0.26 -8.16 -0.96
N MET A 131 -0.35 -9.26 -0.24
CA MET A 131 -1.27 -10.38 -0.52
C MET A 131 -2.15 -10.57 0.72
N LEU A 132 -3.47 -10.48 0.54
CA LEU A 132 -4.43 -10.48 1.62
C LEU A 132 -5.61 -11.39 1.30
N THR A 133 -6.23 -11.96 2.34
CA THR A 133 -7.50 -12.66 2.18
C THR A 133 -8.72 -11.85 2.62
N GLU A 134 -8.73 -11.27 3.83
CA GLU A 134 -9.92 -10.56 4.34
C GLU A 134 -9.87 -9.02 4.21
N LEU A 135 -9.03 -8.30 4.98
CA LEU A 135 -9.16 -6.83 5.09
C LEU A 135 -7.86 -6.04 4.99
N LEU A 136 -7.84 -5.06 4.08
CA LEU A 136 -6.84 -3.98 4.07
C LEU A 136 -7.40 -2.61 4.41
N LYS A 137 -6.68 -1.90 5.29
CA LYS A 137 -6.60 -0.45 5.28
C LYS A 137 -5.17 0.07 5.08
N LEU A 138 -4.93 0.69 3.92
CA LEU A 138 -3.70 1.42 3.62
C LEU A 138 -3.90 2.94 3.65
N SER A 139 -2.89 3.66 4.13
CA SER A 139 -2.83 5.13 4.04
C SER A 139 -1.38 5.55 3.82
N LEU A 140 -1.11 6.14 2.65
CA LEU A 140 0.24 6.56 2.24
C LEU A 140 0.24 8.06 1.97
N ILE A 141 1.29 8.73 2.45
CA ILE A 141 1.71 10.04 2.00
C ILE A 141 3.09 9.83 1.39
N GLU A 142 3.19 10.10 0.10
CA GLU A 142 4.42 10.05 -0.69
C GLU A 142 4.73 11.47 -1.17
N THR A 143 6.01 11.85 -1.24
CA THR A 143 6.38 13.07 -1.99
C THR A 143 6.91 12.81 -3.39
N GLU A 144 7.67 11.73 -3.62
CA GLU A 144 8.29 11.48 -4.92
C GLU A 144 7.80 10.21 -5.66
N LEU A 145 7.76 9.01 -5.05
CA LEU A 145 7.52 7.80 -5.86
C LEU A 145 6.88 6.58 -5.17
N LEU A 146 5.58 6.43 -5.39
CA LEU A 146 4.81 5.29 -4.87
C LEU A 146 4.51 4.20 -5.90
N LYS A 147 4.93 2.97 -5.59
CA LYS A 147 4.55 1.73 -6.30
C LYS A 147 3.83 0.74 -5.39
N LEU A 148 2.52 0.57 -5.59
CA LEU A 148 1.71 -0.45 -4.91
C LEU A 148 1.29 -1.58 -5.86
N SER A 149 1.63 -2.82 -5.48
CA SER A 149 1.09 -4.06 -6.02
C SER A 149 0.29 -4.80 -4.96
N LEU A 150 -0.86 -5.35 -5.35
CA LEU A 150 -1.81 -5.89 -4.39
C LEU A 150 -2.71 -6.98 -4.98
N ILE A 151 -2.89 -8.04 -4.21
CA ILE A 151 -3.92 -9.07 -4.40
C ILE A 151 -4.67 -9.17 -3.07
N ASP A 152 -5.99 -9.04 -3.09
CA ASP A 152 -6.83 -9.07 -1.89
C ASP A 152 -8.15 -9.76 -2.24
N THR A 153 -8.43 -10.92 -1.65
CA THR A 153 -9.61 -11.70 -2.10
C THR A 153 -10.93 -11.06 -1.70
N GLU A 154 -10.96 -10.22 -0.67
CA GLU A 154 -12.20 -9.64 -0.14
C GLU A 154 -12.18 -8.10 -0.14
N LEU A 155 -11.55 -7.42 0.84
CA LEU A 155 -11.86 -6.02 1.17
C LEU A 155 -10.68 -5.05 1.18
N LEU A 156 -10.41 -4.44 0.02
CA LEU A 156 -9.35 -3.45 -0.11
C LEU A 156 -9.79 -2.00 0.13
N ARG A 157 -9.11 -1.29 1.04
CA ARG A 157 -9.17 0.18 1.16
C ARG A 157 -7.81 0.84 1.07
N LEU A 158 -7.70 1.79 0.13
CA LEU A 158 -6.50 2.53 -0.17
C LEU A 158 -6.77 4.05 -0.18
N SER A 159 -5.87 4.82 0.41
CA SER A 159 -5.92 6.29 0.47
C SER A 159 -4.52 6.85 0.33
N LEU A 160 -4.25 7.49 -0.81
CA LEU A 160 -2.91 7.84 -1.23
C LEU A 160 -2.88 9.33 -1.56
N ILE A 161 -1.99 10.06 -0.92
CA ILE A 161 -1.60 11.42 -1.31
C ILE A 161 -0.21 11.28 -1.89
N ASP A 162 -0.04 11.75 -3.11
CA ASP A 162 1.25 11.81 -3.78
C ASP A 162 1.38 13.22 -4.35
N THR A 163 2.55 13.85 -4.25
CA THR A 163 2.76 15.15 -4.89
C THR A 163 3.24 15.01 -6.33
N GLU A 164 3.79 13.85 -6.71
CA GLU A 164 4.47 13.67 -7.99
C GLU A 164 4.07 12.43 -8.79
N LEU A 165 4.14 11.20 -8.25
CA LEU A 165 4.06 10.00 -9.10
C LEU A 165 3.52 8.68 -8.51
N LEU A 166 2.22 8.49 -8.66
CA LEU A 166 1.49 7.40 -8.03
C LEU A 166 1.09 6.27 -8.99
N ARG A 167 1.51 5.04 -8.67
CA ARG A 167 1.28 3.84 -9.51
C ARG A 167 0.70 2.66 -8.76
N LEU A 168 -0.42 2.14 -9.29
CA LEU A 168 -1.23 1.16 -8.59
C LEU A 168 -1.69 -0.01 -9.45
N SER A 169 -1.25 -1.20 -9.04
CA SER A 169 -1.71 -2.49 -9.53
C SER A 169 -2.40 -3.24 -8.39
N LEU A 170 -3.63 -3.65 -8.61
CA LEU A 170 -4.53 -4.15 -7.58
C LEU A 170 -5.37 -5.19 -8.30
N MET A 171 -5.47 -6.36 -7.72
CA MET A 171 -6.26 -7.51 -8.13
C MET A 171 -7.10 -7.93 -6.95
N LEU A 172 -8.29 -8.42 -7.22
CA LEU A 172 -9.28 -8.74 -6.22
C LEU A 172 -10.20 -9.84 -6.72
N THR A 173 -10.84 -10.55 -5.81
CA THR A 173 -12.01 -11.37 -6.13
C THR A 173 -13.33 -10.80 -5.61
N GLU A 174 -13.31 -9.67 -4.87
CA GLU A 174 -14.53 -8.96 -4.49
C GLU A 174 -14.46 -7.42 -4.56
N LEU A 175 -13.67 -6.72 -3.73
CA LEU A 175 -13.95 -5.29 -3.47
C LEU A 175 -12.76 -4.33 -3.34
N LEU A 176 -12.77 -3.26 -4.16
CA LEU A 176 -11.82 -2.15 -4.06
C LEU A 176 -12.51 -0.89 -3.58
N LYS A 177 -11.84 -0.15 -2.71
CA LYS A 177 -11.98 1.30 -2.64
C LYS A 177 -10.63 1.98 -2.72
N LEU A 178 -10.48 2.88 -3.68
CA LEU A 178 -9.27 3.66 -3.80
C LEU A 178 -9.53 5.14 -4.07
N SER A 179 -8.94 5.93 -3.18
CA SER A 179 -8.90 7.39 -3.20
C SER A 179 -7.48 7.85 -3.34
N LEU A 180 -7.29 8.78 -4.25
CA LEU A 180 -5.99 9.23 -4.67
C LEU A 180 -6.10 10.73 -4.87
N ILE A 181 -5.08 11.45 -4.44
CA ILE A 181 -4.88 12.84 -4.78
C ILE A 181 -3.49 12.88 -5.38
N GLU A 182 -3.37 13.45 -6.57
CA GLU A 182 -2.10 14.01 -6.98
C GLU A 182 -2.20 15.54 -6.99
N THR A 183 -1.05 16.20 -7.04
CA THR A 183 -0.97 17.50 -7.71
C THR A 183 -0.60 17.36 -9.18
N GLU A 184 -0.14 16.16 -9.61
CA GLU A 184 0.40 15.89 -10.94
C GLU A 184 -0.01 14.59 -11.71
N LEU A 185 0.22 13.33 -11.26
CA LEU A 185 0.36 12.19 -12.23
C LEU A 185 -0.18 10.74 -11.97
N LEU A 186 -1.35 10.62 -11.35
CA LEU A 186 -2.04 9.39 -11.00
C LEU A 186 -2.32 8.32 -12.07
N LYS A 187 -1.93 7.05 -11.81
CA LYS A 187 -2.30 5.90 -12.66
C LYS A 187 -2.81 4.68 -11.90
N LEU A 188 -3.99 4.20 -12.30
CA LEU A 188 -4.67 3.13 -11.58
C LEU A 188 -5.66 2.33 -12.47
N SER A 189 -5.38 1.04 -12.76
CA SER A 189 -6.16 0.14 -13.67
C SER A 189 -6.59 -1.23 -13.05
N LEU A 190 -7.85 -1.46 -12.66
CA LEU A 190 -8.51 -2.78 -12.41
C LEU A 190 -9.74 -3.07 -13.33
N ILE A 191 -10.67 -3.97 -12.99
CA ILE A 191 -11.25 -4.93 -13.96
C ILE A 191 -12.76 -5.28 -13.67
N GLU A 192 -13.17 -6.22 -12.80
CA GLU A 192 -13.77 -7.58 -13.00
C GLU A 192 -14.96 -7.79 -11.96
N THR A 193 -15.82 -8.86 -11.92
CA THR A 193 -16.77 -9.12 -10.75
C THR A 193 -16.04 -9.76 -9.57
N GLU A 194 -14.98 -9.07 -9.27
CA GLU A 194 -13.72 -9.55 -8.77
C GLU A 194 -12.95 -8.24 -8.45
N LEU A 195 -12.69 -7.38 -9.45
CA LEU A 195 -11.87 -6.15 -9.41
C LEU A 195 -12.71 -4.82 -9.57
N LEU A 196 -12.48 -3.73 -8.81
CA LEU A 196 -13.04 -2.36 -9.09
C LEU A 196 -12.06 -1.47 -9.94
N LYS A 197 -11.90 -0.11 -9.74
CA LYS A 197 -10.64 0.75 -9.76
C LYS A 197 -10.87 2.24 -10.06
N LEU A 198 -10.06 3.21 -9.56
CA LEU A 198 -10.39 4.65 -9.71
C LEU A 198 -9.27 5.74 -9.78
N SER A 199 -8.41 5.88 -10.81
CA SER A 199 -7.28 6.87 -10.76
C SER A 199 -7.69 8.32 -10.82
N LEU A 200 -7.03 9.21 -10.05
CA LEU A 200 -7.27 10.66 -9.99
C LEU A 200 -6.03 11.62 -10.23
N ILE A 201 -5.56 11.81 -11.49
CA ILE A 201 -4.71 12.95 -11.98
C ILE A 201 -5.52 14.24 -11.97
N ASP A 202 -5.50 14.76 -10.79
CA ASP A 202 -5.67 16.13 -10.53
C ASP A 202 -4.42 16.83 -11.09
N THR A 203 -4.56 17.77 -12.03
CA THR A 203 -4.11 19.11 -11.62
C THR A 203 -5.19 19.72 -10.72
N GLU A 204 -6.47 19.34 -10.94
CA GLU A 204 -7.54 19.35 -9.92
C GLU A 204 -8.37 18.05 -9.76
N LEU A 205 -8.77 17.28 -10.79
CA LEU A 205 -9.33 15.91 -10.60
C LEU A 205 -9.19 14.88 -11.77
N LEU A 206 -8.54 13.71 -11.62
CA LEU A 206 -8.85 12.51 -12.49
C LEU A 206 -9.84 11.56 -11.77
N LYS A 207 -10.36 10.50 -12.39
CA LYS A 207 -11.23 9.47 -11.83
C LYS A 207 -11.35 8.32 -12.82
N LEU A 208 -10.67 7.21 -12.57
CA LEU A 208 -11.17 5.94 -13.05
C LEU A 208 -12.38 5.47 -12.19
N SER A 209 -13.13 4.48 -12.64
CA SER A 209 -14.24 3.78 -11.96
C SER A 209 -14.48 2.58 -12.82
N LEU A 210 -13.91 1.46 -12.38
CA LEU A 210 -13.86 0.20 -13.08
C LEU A 210 -14.79 -0.78 -12.30
N ILE A 211 -15.74 -1.44 -12.98
CA ILE A 211 -16.90 -2.27 -12.60
C ILE A 211 -17.31 -2.96 -13.90
N ASP A 212 -16.97 -4.21 -14.03
CA ASP A 212 -17.60 -5.08 -15.02
C ASP A 212 -17.88 -6.37 -14.27
N THR A 213 -18.69 -7.22 -14.85
CA THR A 213 -18.54 -8.66 -14.64
C THR A 213 -17.14 -9.19 -14.97
N GLU A 214 -16.39 -8.55 -15.88
CA GLU A 214 -15.11 -9.05 -16.39
C GLU A 214 -13.95 -8.05 -16.68
N LEU A 215 -14.13 -6.79 -17.14
CA LEU A 215 -13.11 -5.74 -17.30
C LEU A 215 -13.62 -4.30 -17.61
N LEU A 216 -13.47 -3.33 -16.70
CA LEU A 216 -13.86 -1.93 -16.96
C LEU A 216 -12.64 -0.98 -17.12
N LYS A 217 -12.63 0.02 -18.03
CA LYS A 217 -11.49 0.98 -18.14
C LYS A 217 -11.78 2.45 -18.47
N LEU A 218 -11.69 3.26 -17.42
CA LEU A 218 -11.97 4.68 -17.32
C LEU A 218 -10.66 5.53 -17.54
N SER A 219 -10.67 6.87 -17.41
CA SER A 219 -9.54 7.84 -17.35
C SER A 219 -10.01 9.29 -17.56
N LEU A 220 -9.53 10.25 -16.77
CA LEU A 220 -10.26 11.50 -16.51
C LEU A 220 -9.43 12.83 -16.50
N ILE A 221 -8.51 13.14 -17.43
CA ILE A 221 -7.56 14.28 -17.20
C ILE A 221 -8.26 15.63 -17.23
N GLU A 222 -7.96 16.50 -16.28
CA GLU A 222 -8.83 17.61 -15.95
C GLU A 222 -8.09 18.73 -15.21
N THR A 223 -8.55 19.95 -15.43
CA THR A 223 -8.15 21.15 -14.68
C THR A 223 -9.24 21.68 -13.73
N GLU A 224 -10.43 21.05 -13.65
CA GLU A 224 -11.64 21.47 -12.91
C GLU A 224 -12.72 20.37 -12.63
N LEU A 225 -13.46 19.80 -13.61
CA LEU A 225 -14.41 18.69 -13.30
C LEU A 225 -14.84 17.69 -14.39
N LEU A 226 -14.25 16.49 -14.42
CA LEU A 226 -14.48 15.49 -15.44
C LEU A 226 -15.18 14.24 -14.89
N LYS A 227 -16.05 13.63 -15.70
CA LYS A 227 -16.82 12.48 -15.26
C LYS A 227 -17.06 11.45 -16.34
N LEU A 228 -16.54 10.29 -16.02
CA LEU A 228 -16.55 9.11 -16.82
C LEU A 228 -17.38 8.05 -16.07
N SER A 229 -18.15 7.22 -16.79
CA SER A 229 -18.91 6.12 -16.22
C SER A 229 -19.17 5.03 -17.26
N LEU A 230 -18.57 3.87 -17.07
CA LEU A 230 -18.75 2.69 -17.90
C LEU A 230 -19.61 1.69 -17.11
N ILE A 231 -20.47 0.93 -17.79
CA ILE A 231 -21.06 -0.32 -17.29
C ILE A 231 -20.98 -1.33 -18.41
N ASP A 232 -20.30 -2.42 -18.11
CA ASP A 232 -19.83 -3.39 -19.09
C ASP A 232 -20.26 -4.80 -18.73
N THR A 233 -20.30 -5.65 -19.75
CA THR A 233 -20.36 -7.10 -19.60
C THR A 233 -19.19 -7.82 -20.29
N GLU A 234 -18.33 -7.10 -21.02
CA GLU A 234 -17.11 -7.63 -21.67
C GLU A 234 -15.99 -6.58 -21.86
N LEU A 235 -16.23 -5.47 -22.59
CA LEU A 235 -15.15 -4.53 -22.93
C LEU A 235 -15.55 -3.06 -23.21
N LEU A 236 -15.20 -2.19 -22.27
CA LEU A 236 -15.70 -0.81 -22.26
C LEU A 236 -14.63 0.23 -21.90
N LYS A 237 -14.60 1.28 -22.73
CA LYS A 237 -13.56 2.29 -22.70
C LYS A 237 -14.07 3.70 -22.95
N LEU A 238 -13.75 4.58 -22.03
CA LEU A 238 -14.04 6.00 -22.09
C LEU A 238 -12.73 6.79 -21.92
N SER A 239 -12.66 7.96 -22.55
CA SER A 239 -11.57 8.91 -22.42
C SER A 239 -12.11 10.32 -22.53
N LEU A 240 -11.63 11.21 -21.67
CA LEU A 240 -12.12 12.57 -21.58
C LEU A 240 -10.99 13.55 -21.21
N ILE A 241 -11.13 14.78 -21.68
CA ILE A 241 -10.25 15.93 -21.38
C ILE A 241 -11.12 17.18 -21.19
N LEU A 242 -10.82 18.01 -20.19
CA LEU A 242 -11.56 19.24 -19.89
C LEU A 242 -10.75 20.44 -19.47
N THR A 243 -11.38 21.58 -19.71
CA THR A 243 -11.24 22.82 -18.94
C THR A 243 -12.39 23.10 -17.96
N GLU A 244 -13.60 22.55 -18.15
CA GLU A 244 -14.76 22.69 -17.22
C GLU A 244 -15.48 21.36 -16.95
N LEU A 245 -16.64 21.07 -17.59
CA LEU A 245 -17.59 20.03 -17.16
C LEU A 245 -17.97 18.98 -18.22
N LEU A 246 -17.77 17.69 -17.91
CA LEU A 246 -18.00 16.60 -18.87
C LEU A 246 -18.68 15.39 -18.28
N LYS A 247 -19.77 14.97 -18.92
CA LYS A 247 -20.52 13.79 -18.52
C LYS A 247 -20.57 12.76 -19.62
N LEU A 248 -19.90 11.64 -19.36
CA LEU A 248 -19.81 10.52 -20.28
C LEU A 248 -20.38 9.24 -19.67
N SER A 249 -21.37 8.68 -20.35
CA SER A 249 -22.08 7.46 -19.99
C SER A 249 -21.90 6.45 -21.11
N LEU A 250 -21.51 5.23 -20.74
CA LEU A 250 -21.33 4.10 -21.65
C LEU A 250 -22.04 2.90 -21.04
N ILE A 251 -22.98 2.32 -21.78
CA ILE A 251 -23.54 0.99 -21.52
C ILE A 251 -23.34 0.19 -22.79
N GLU A 252 -22.64 -0.93 -22.70
CA GLU A 252 -22.34 -1.76 -23.86
C GLU A 252 -22.48 -3.24 -23.51
N THR A 253 -22.90 -4.04 -24.50
CA THR A 253 -22.94 -5.50 -24.41
C THR A 253 -21.95 -6.19 -25.36
N GLU A 254 -21.26 -5.40 -26.19
CA GLU A 254 -20.10 -5.77 -27.00
C GLU A 254 -18.98 -4.70 -26.87
N LEU A 255 -18.78 -3.79 -27.84
CA LEU A 255 -17.51 -3.08 -28.00
C LEU A 255 -17.65 -1.56 -28.23
N LEU A 256 -17.58 -0.77 -27.14
CA LEU A 256 -17.81 0.67 -27.18
C LEU A 256 -16.60 1.50 -26.79
N LYS A 257 -16.37 2.52 -27.60
CA LYS A 257 -15.22 3.40 -27.56
C LYS A 257 -15.69 4.84 -27.70
N LEU A 258 -15.35 5.65 -26.71
CA LEU A 258 -15.75 7.04 -26.71
C LEU A 258 -14.64 7.99 -26.23
N SER A 259 -14.62 9.15 -26.87
CA SER A 259 -13.60 10.18 -26.76
C SER A 259 -14.30 11.53 -26.85
N LEU A 260 -13.99 12.44 -25.93
CA LEU A 260 -14.59 13.76 -25.94
C LEU A 260 -13.64 14.81 -25.35
N ILE A 261 -13.70 16.01 -25.92
CA ILE A 261 -12.89 17.18 -25.61
C ILE A 261 -13.90 18.32 -25.51
N GLU A 262 -14.03 18.93 -24.33
CA GLU A 262 -15.08 19.91 -24.07
C GLU A 262 -14.51 21.18 -23.43
N THR A 263 -15.13 22.32 -23.74
CA THR A 263 -14.84 23.62 -23.13
C THR A 263 -16.07 24.29 -22.51
N GLU A 264 -17.26 23.67 -22.64
CA GLU A 264 -18.54 24.09 -22.07
C GLU A 264 -19.36 22.83 -21.72
N LEU A 265 -20.67 22.95 -21.43
CA LEU A 265 -21.46 21.87 -20.84
C LEU A 265 -21.97 20.84 -21.87
N LEU A 266 -21.40 19.63 -21.88
CA LEU A 266 -21.90 18.51 -22.70
C LEU A 266 -22.37 17.28 -21.92
N LYS A 267 -23.41 16.66 -22.49
CA LYS A 267 -24.05 15.44 -22.01
C LYS A 267 -24.16 14.45 -23.15
N LEU A 268 -23.33 13.41 -23.13
CA LEU A 268 -23.43 12.29 -24.07
C LEU A 268 -24.11 11.08 -23.42
N SER A 269 -24.83 10.33 -24.25
CA SER A 269 -25.36 9.01 -23.93
C SER A 269 -25.15 8.14 -25.17
N LEU A 270 -24.39 7.07 -25.00
CA LEU A 270 -24.33 5.93 -25.91
C LEU A 270 -24.83 4.73 -25.10
#